data_AF-G3TSL5-F1
#
_entry.id   AF-G3TSL5-F1
#
_cell.length_a   1.000
_cell.length_b   1.000
_cell.length_c   1.000
_cell.angle_alpha   90.00
_cell.angle_beta   90.00
_cell.angle_gamma   90.00
#
_symmetry.space_group_name_H-M   'P 1'
#
loop_
_entity.id
_entity.type
_entity.pdbx_description
1 polymer ?
#
loop_
_entity_poly.entity_id
_entity_poly.type
_entity_poly.pdbx_seq_one_letter_code
_entity_poly.pdbx_strand_id
1 'polypeptide(L)'
;MSSWESYYKNEKEVMAVCRYTPCHNSHPYFVLMPQEEELDDQKIQMIPSGFQLIFLPYADDKQKVPFTEKVSANPEQVDKMQAIVQKLHFNYRSDTFENPVLWQHFRNLEALALDLMDPEQAADLTLPRGEATDKRLGSLVDEYEKLVYLTDYNFQGKTTNFPLDDEVSRKKRPKVKVPEEELRAHIGKGMLGKLTVPMLKEACRAGRKQELLDALTNHFQE
;
A
#
# COMPACT_ATOMS: atom_id res chain seq x y z
N MET A 1 16.60 -6.86 37.80
CA MET A 1 15.52 -6.34 36.93
C MET A 1 15.52 -7.19 35.70
N SER A 2 14.43 -7.92 35.48
CA SER A 2 14.28 -8.82 34.34
C SER A 2 14.40 -8.00 33.06
N SER A 3 15.05 -8.52 32.01
CA SER A 3 15.21 -7.80 30.72
C SER A 3 13.86 -7.24 30.23
N TRP A 4 12.79 -7.98 30.47
CA TRP A 4 11.40 -7.64 30.17
C TRP A 4 10.89 -6.36 30.86
N GLU A 5 11.13 -6.21 32.16
CA GLU A 5 10.71 -5.01 32.92
C GLU A 5 11.48 -3.76 32.45
N SER A 6 12.72 -3.92 31.97
CA SER A 6 13.55 -2.80 31.50
C SER A 6 13.11 -2.26 30.13
N TYR A 7 12.62 -3.13 29.23
CA TYR A 7 12.06 -2.72 27.93
C TYR A 7 10.70 -2.04 28.09
N TYR A 8 9.92 -2.46 29.08
CA TYR A 8 8.57 -1.97 29.31
C TYR A 8 8.53 -0.70 30.17
N LYS A 9 9.40 -0.58 31.18
CA LYS A 9 9.36 0.52 32.18
C LYS A 9 10.14 1.77 31.79
N ASN A 10 10.95 1.72 30.74
CA ASN A 10 11.51 2.92 30.14
C ASN A 10 10.56 3.36 29.02
N GLU A 11 10.13 4.62 29.03
CA GLU A 11 9.32 5.33 28.02
C GLU A 11 9.98 5.40 26.61
N LYS A 12 10.81 4.41 26.29
CA LYS A 12 11.49 4.27 25.02
C LYS A 12 10.70 3.26 24.23
N GLU A 13 9.95 3.72 23.24
CA GLU A 13 9.31 2.90 22.18
C GLU A 13 10.38 2.16 21.36
N VAL A 14 11.11 1.26 22.00
CA VAL A 14 12.29 0.60 21.47
C VAL A 14 11.97 -0.86 21.23
N MET A 15 12.32 -1.29 20.03
CA MET A 15 12.11 -2.64 19.53
C MET A 15 13.43 -3.39 19.61
N ALA A 16 13.44 -4.57 20.23
CA ALA A 16 14.60 -5.45 20.16
C ALA A 16 14.55 -6.20 18.82
N VAL A 17 15.53 -5.96 17.95
CA VAL A 17 15.63 -6.70 16.67
C VAL A 17 16.46 -7.96 16.89
N CYS A 18 15.82 -9.12 16.74
CA CYS A 18 16.43 -10.42 16.96
C CYS A 18 16.60 -11.18 15.66
N ARG A 19 17.62 -12.03 15.57
CA ARG A 19 17.78 -13.02 14.50
C ARG A 19 17.14 -14.34 14.94
N TYR A 20 15.99 -14.67 14.37
CA TYR A 20 15.24 -15.89 14.61
C TYR A 20 15.64 -16.99 13.65
N THR A 21 15.82 -18.20 14.17
CA THR A 21 16.13 -19.40 13.36
C THR A 21 15.27 -20.54 13.92
N PRO A 22 14.17 -20.93 13.23
CA PRO A 22 13.20 -21.87 13.78
C PRO A 22 13.76 -23.27 14.01
N CYS A 23 14.61 -23.75 13.10
CA CYS A 23 15.16 -25.11 13.13
C CYS A 23 16.63 -25.12 12.70
N HIS A 24 17.34 -26.21 12.99
CA HIS A 24 18.70 -26.39 12.48
C HIS A 24 18.69 -26.34 10.94
N ASN A 25 19.60 -25.55 10.35
CA ASN A 25 19.74 -25.37 8.90
C ASN A 25 18.58 -24.64 8.18
N SER A 26 17.75 -23.86 8.90
CA SER A 26 16.79 -22.94 8.28
C SER A 26 17.40 -21.55 8.09
N HIS A 27 16.94 -20.81 7.07
CA HIS A 27 17.33 -19.41 6.90
C HIS A 27 16.85 -18.56 8.09
N PRO A 28 17.69 -17.64 8.60
CA PRO A 28 17.29 -16.75 9.68
C PRO A 28 16.28 -15.71 9.19
N TYR A 29 15.46 -15.20 10.10
CA TYR A 29 14.58 -14.04 9.89
C TYR A 29 14.82 -13.00 10.99
N PHE A 30 14.56 -11.72 10.69
CA PHE A 30 14.56 -10.69 11.72
C PHE A 30 13.16 -10.57 12.35
N VAL A 31 13.11 -10.55 13.68
CA VAL A 31 11.83 -10.55 14.44
C VAL A 31 11.88 -9.66 15.69
N LEU A 32 10.67 -9.33 16.19
CA LEU A 32 10.26 -9.09 17.60
C LEU A 32 9.70 -7.68 17.90
N MET A 33 8.59 -7.66 18.66
CA MET A 33 7.91 -6.48 19.21
C MET A 33 7.42 -6.77 20.65
N PRO A 34 7.69 -5.92 21.67
CA PRO A 34 7.11 -6.05 23.01
C PRO A 34 5.59 -5.87 22.98
N GLN A 35 4.86 -6.80 23.60
CA GLN A 35 3.40 -6.80 23.66
C GLN A 35 2.93 -6.71 25.13
N GLU A 36 2.13 -5.69 25.41
CA GLU A 36 1.50 -5.47 26.71
C GLU A 36 0.29 -6.39 26.91
N GLU A 37 0.00 -6.70 28.17
CA GLU A 37 -1.20 -7.45 28.52
C GLU A 37 -2.42 -6.53 28.50
N GLU A 38 -3.44 -6.91 27.74
CA GLU A 38 -4.75 -6.26 27.76
C GLU A 38 -5.80 -7.23 28.30
N LEU A 39 -6.48 -6.81 29.36
CA LEU A 39 -7.61 -7.52 29.96
C LEU A 39 -8.91 -6.79 29.58
N ASP A 40 -9.92 -7.55 29.20
CA ASP A 40 -11.28 -7.02 29.00
C ASP A 40 -11.97 -6.73 30.35
N ASP A 41 -13.10 -6.03 30.31
CA ASP A 41 -13.94 -5.69 31.48
C ASP A 41 -14.36 -6.95 32.28
N GLN A 42 -14.43 -8.10 31.61
CA GLN A 42 -14.74 -9.40 32.20
C GLN A 42 -13.53 -10.12 32.82
N LYS A 43 -12.35 -9.45 32.87
CA LYS A 43 -11.05 -10.02 33.27
C LYS A 43 -10.59 -11.20 32.40
N ILE A 44 -11.09 -11.27 31.16
CA ILE A 44 -10.60 -12.21 30.15
C ILE A 44 -9.36 -11.60 29.51
N GLN A 45 -8.29 -12.39 29.38
CA GLN A 45 -7.07 -11.96 28.74
C GLN A 45 -7.28 -11.88 27.22
N MET A 46 -7.34 -10.67 26.68
CA MET A 46 -7.51 -10.42 25.24
C MET A 46 -6.16 -10.48 24.52
N ILE A 47 -5.15 -9.84 25.12
CA ILE A 47 -3.79 -9.80 24.60
C ILE A 47 -2.87 -10.34 25.70
N PRO A 48 -2.13 -11.44 25.46
CA PRO A 48 -1.22 -11.98 26.46
C PRO A 48 0.05 -11.12 26.56
N SER A 49 0.62 -11.06 27.77
CA SER A 49 1.94 -10.43 28.00
C SER A 49 3.05 -11.22 27.30
N GLY A 50 3.92 -10.54 26.55
CA GLY A 50 5.08 -11.20 25.96
C GLY A 50 5.73 -10.45 24.80
N PHE A 51 6.27 -11.20 23.84
CA PHE A 51 6.80 -10.67 22.58
C PHE A 51 5.98 -11.20 21.41
N GLN A 52 5.49 -10.29 20.56
CA GLN A 52 4.93 -10.63 19.26
C GLN A 52 6.06 -10.83 18.26
N LEU A 53 6.13 -12.01 17.64
CA LEU A 53 7.10 -12.31 16.59
C LEU A 53 6.62 -11.76 15.24
N ILE A 54 6.94 -10.49 14.97
CA ILE A 54 6.69 -9.86 13.67
C ILE A 54 7.89 -10.10 12.77
N PHE A 55 7.69 -10.83 11.67
CA PHE A 55 8.73 -11.09 10.68
C PHE A 55 8.98 -9.84 9.82
N LEU A 56 10.22 -9.37 9.82
CA LEU A 56 10.63 -8.27 8.94
C LEU A 56 11.02 -8.83 7.56
N PRO A 57 10.41 -8.32 6.48
CA PRO A 57 10.68 -8.81 5.12
C PRO A 57 12.10 -8.46 4.68
N TYR A 58 12.74 -9.37 3.95
CA TYR A 58 14.01 -9.13 3.27
C TYR A 58 13.81 -8.20 2.05
N ALA A 59 14.91 -7.80 1.42
CA ALA A 59 14.85 -7.01 0.20
C ALA A 59 14.13 -7.75 -0.93
N ASP A 60 14.26 -9.07 -0.98
CA ASP A 60 13.66 -9.94 -2.01
C ASP A 60 12.12 -10.04 -1.86
N ASP A 61 11.60 -9.91 -0.64
CA ASP A 61 10.16 -9.93 -0.37
C ASP A 61 9.46 -8.61 -0.78
N LYS A 62 10.23 -7.55 -1.05
CA LYS A 62 9.71 -6.23 -1.39
C LYS A 62 9.56 -6.09 -2.90
N GLN A 63 8.33 -6.15 -3.38
CA GLN A 63 8.02 -5.89 -4.79
C GLN A 63 7.94 -4.37 -5.05
N LYS A 64 8.61 -3.90 -6.11
CA LYS A 64 8.45 -2.52 -6.60
C LYS A 64 7.12 -2.40 -7.35
N VAL A 65 6.23 -1.55 -6.85
CA VAL A 65 4.95 -1.23 -7.50
C VAL A 65 5.17 -0.01 -8.42
N PRO A 66 4.67 -0.02 -9.67
CA PRO A 66 4.73 1.15 -10.54
C PRO A 66 3.89 2.29 -9.95
N PHE A 67 4.50 3.46 -9.78
CA PHE A 67 3.80 4.64 -9.29
C PHE A 67 3.10 5.34 -10.45
N THR A 68 1.82 5.61 -10.29
CA THR A 68 1.08 6.57 -11.12
C THR A 68 1.18 7.95 -10.49
N GLU A 69 0.95 9.01 -11.28
CA GLU A 69 0.83 10.36 -10.76
C GLU A 69 -0.15 10.42 -9.58
N LYS A 70 0.27 11.07 -8.50
CA LYS A 70 -0.54 11.19 -7.28
C LYS A 70 -1.62 12.25 -7.52
N VAL A 71 -2.83 11.80 -7.86
CA VAL A 71 -4.01 12.65 -7.92
C VAL A 71 -4.56 12.81 -6.49
N SER A 72 -4.59 14.03 -5.97
CA SER A 72 -5.18 14.33 -4.66
C SER A 72 -6.67 14.64 -4.80
N ALA A 73 -7.47 14.17 -3.86
CA ALA A 73 -8.88 14.52 -3.76
C ALA A 73 -9.07 15.94 -3.18
N ASN A 74 -10.20 16.55 -3.51
CA ASN A 74 -10.63 17.83 -2.93
C ASN A 74 -11.10 17.63 -1.48
N PRO A 75 -10.99 18.65 -0.60
CA PRO A 75 -11.44 18.52 0.80
C PRO A 75 -12.93 18.15 0.90
N GLU A 76 -13.78 18.68 0.03
CA GLU A 76 -15.22 18.34 0.00
C GLU A 76 -15.48 16.85 -0.30
N GLN A 77 -14.67 16.23 -1.16
CA GLN A 77 -14.76 14.80 -1.47
C GLN A 77 -14.32 13.97 -0.27
N VAL A 78 -13.29 14.42 0.46
CA VAL A 78 -12.79 13.77 1.67
C VAL A 78 -13.84 13.82 2.78
N ASP A 79 -14.47 14.97 3.00
CA ASP A 79 -15.50 15.15 4.04
C ASP A 79 -16.72 14.24 3.78
N LYS A 80 -17.15 14.14 2.53
CA LYS A 80 -18.25 13.24 2.14
C LYS A 80 -17.88 11.76 2.32
N MET A 81 -16.67 11.36 1.95
CA MET A 81 -16.18 10.00 2.19
C MET A 81 -16.05 9.71 3.70
N GLN A 82 -15.61 10.68 4.51
CA GLN A 82 -15.55 10.54 5.96
C GLN A 82 -16.93 10.29 6.56
N ALA A 83 -17.97 10.99 6.09
CA ALA A 83 -19.35 10.74 6.52
C ALA A 83 -19.84 9.32 6.16
N ILE A 84 -19.46 8.80 4.98
CA ILE A 84 -19.74 7.41 4.56
C ILE A 84 -19.05 6.42 5.50
N VAL A 85 -17.76 6.60 5.79
CA VAL A 85 -16.98 5.73 6.69
C VAL A 85 -17.56 5.73 8.10
N GLN A 86 -17.94 6.90 8.64
CA GLN A 86 -18.60 7.00 9.94
C GLN A 86 -19.95 6.27 9.97
N LYS A 87 -20.73 6.37 8.89
CA LYS A 87 -21.97 5.60 8.75
C LYS A 87 -21.74 4.11 8.59
N LEU A 88 -20.61 3.64 8.08
CA LEU A 88 -20.31 2.20 7.96
C LEU A 88 -19.50 1.66 9.14
N HIS A 89 -19.20 2.50 10.13
CA HIS A 89 -18.45 2.09 11.31
C HIS A 89 -19.16 0.95 12.05
N PHE A 90 -18.39 -0.09 12.36
CA PHE A 90 -18.74 -1.20 13.21
C PHE A 90 -17.51 -1.60 14.04
N ASN A 91 -17.73 -2.19 15.19
CA ASN A 91 -16.64 -2.65 16.05
C ASN A 91 -16.15 -4.01 15.55
N TYR A 92 -14.96 -4.03 14.96
CA TYR A 92 -14.33 -5.27 14.53
C TYR A 92 -13.85 -6.09 15.74
N ARG A 93 -14.12 -7.39 15.72
CA ARG A 93 -13.52 -8.38 16.61
C ARG A 93 -13.02 -9.57 15.80
N SER A 94 -11.95 -10.21 16.28
CA SER A 94 -11.32 -11.35 15.61
C SER A 94 -12.20 -12.60 15.55
N ASP A 95 -13.21 -12.69 16.41
CA ASP A 95 -14.16 -13.81 16.53
C ASP A 95 -15.46 -13.60 15.73
N THR A 96 -15.63 -12.45 15.08
CA THR A 96 -16.91 -12.09 14.43
C THR A 96 -17.17 -12.87 13.14
N PHE A 97 -16.12 -13.33 12.47
CA PHE A 97 -16.22 -13.97 11.16
C PHE A 97 -15.65 -15.39 11.21
N GLU A 98 -16.45 -16.34 10.79
CA GLU A 98 -16.07 -17.74 10.64
C GLU A 98 -15.67 -18.03 9.20
N ASN A 99 -14.88 -19.08 8.99
CA ASN A 99 -14.53 -19.50 7.65
C ASN A 99 -15.72 -20.26 7.01
N PRO A 100 -16.37 -19.72 5.96
CA PRO A 100 -17.55 -20.33 5.38
C PRO A 100 -17.26 -21.70 4.75
N VAL A 101 -16.06 -21.90 4.20
CA VAL A 101 -15.66 -23.17 3.56
C VAL A 101 -15.53 -24.28 4.61
N LEU A 102 -14.88 -23.99 5.73
CA LEU A 102 -14.74 -24.95 6.83
C LEU A 102 -16.09 -25.21 7.48
N TRP A 103 -16.89 -24.17 7.70
CA TRP A 103 -18.18 -24.31 8.33
C TRP A 103 -19.12 -25.19 7.49
N GLN A 104 -19.22 -24.95 6.18
CA GLN A 104 -20.03 -25.80 5.30
C GLN A 104 -19.50 -27.23 5.23
N HIS A 105 -18.17 -27.42 5.25
CA HIS A 105 -17.57 -28.74 5.26
C HIS A 105 -18.00 -29.56 6.49
N PHE A 106 -17.92 -28.97 7.69
CA PHE A 106 -18.34 -29.66 8.92
C PHE A 106 -19.85 -29.90 8.98
N ARG A 107 -20.67 -28.98 8.46
CA ARG A 107 -22.13 -29.19 8.37
C ARG A 107 -22.49 -30.35 7.44
N ASN A 108 -21.79 -30.49 6.33
CA ASN A 108 -21.97 -31.64 5.44
C ASN A 108 -21.56 -32.95 6.13
N LEU A 109 -20.45 -32.97 6.87
CA LEU A 109 -20.02 -34.15 7.62
C LEU A 109 -21.00 -34.53 8.73
N GLU A 110 -21.53 -33.55 9.45
CA GLU A 110 -22.56 -33.75 10.48
C GLU A 110 -23.84 -34.35 9.89
N ALA A 111 -24.30 -33.82 8.75
CA ALA A 111 -25.46 -34.36 8.03
C ALA A 111 -25.25 -35.81 7.60
N LEU A 112 -24.06 -36.15 7.08
CA LEU A 112 -23.71 -37.53 6.73
C LEU A 112 -23.63 -38.44 7.97
N ALA A 113 -23.15 -37.94 9.11
CA ALA A 113 -23.04 -38.72 10.34
C ALA A 113 -24.41 -38.98 11.01
N LEU A 114 -25.37 -38.08 10.81
CA LEU A 114 -26.73 -38.17 11.35
C LEU A 114 -27.75 -38.72 10.34
N ASP A 115 -27.31 -39.16 9.16
CA ASP A 115 -28.15 -39.61 8.04
C ASP A 115 -29.27 -38.61 7.67
N LEU A 116 -28.97 -37.31 7.73
CA LEU A 116 -29.88 -36.24 7.29
C LEU A 116 -29.89 -36.18 5.75
N MET A 117 -31.07 -36.01 5.15
CA MET A 117 -31.21 -35.99 3.69
C MET A 117 -30.54 -34.76 3.05
N ASP A 118 -30.56 -33.62 3.74
CA ASP A 118 -29.97 -32.38 3.26
C ASP A 118 -29.09 -31.74 4.34
N PRO A 119 -27.87 -31.30 4.00
CA PRO A 119 -27.03 -30.57 4.94
C PRO A 119 -27.58 -29.15 5.18
N GLU A 120 -27.47 -28.68 6.42
CA GLU A 120 -27.80 -27.29 6.76
C GLU A 120 -26.86 -26.34 5.98
N GLN A 121 -27.45 -25.39 5.25
CA GLN A 121 -26.69 -24.35 4.59
C GLN A 121 -26.33 -23.27 5.59
N ALA A 122 -25.03 -23.08 5.81
CA ALA A 122 -24.56 -22.04 6.68
C ALA A 122 -24.63 -20.69 5.99
N ALA A 123 -25.13 -19.69 6.71
CA ALA A 123 -25.13 -18.31 6.22
C ALA A 123 -23.69 -17.78 6.18
N ASP A 124 -23.28 -17.27 5.01
CA ASP A 124 -21.97 -16.65 4.86
C ASP A 124 -21.96 -15.25 5.49
N LEU A 125 -21.26 -15.11 6.61
CA LEU A 125 -21.10 -13.85 7.33
C LEU A 125 -20.06 -12.92 6.68
N THR A 126 -19.23 -13.42 5.75
CA THR A 126 -18.19 -12.63 5.08
C THR A 126 -18.73 -11.76 3.96
N LEU A 127 -19.95 -12.07 3.47
CA LEU A 127 -20.61 -11.26 2.46
C LEU A 127 -21.14 -9.94 3.04
N PRO A 128 -20.86 -8.78 2.41
CA PRO A 128 -21.42 -7.50 2.83
C PRO A 128 -22.96 -7.51 2.80
N ARG A 129 -23.57 -6.92 3.82
CA ARG A 129 -25.04 -6.79 3.92
C ARG A 129 -25.56 -5.64 3.05
N GLY A 130 -25.57 -5.83 1.72
CA GLY A 130 -25.91 -4.80 0.73
C GLY A 130 -27.18 -4.00 1.06
N GLU A 131 -28.32 -4.67 1.28
CA GLU A 131 -29.57 -3.96 1.56
C GLU A 131 -29.52 -3.10 2.85
N ALA A 132 -28.80 -3.57 3.87
CA ALA A 132 -28.66 -2.84 5.13
C ALA A 132 -27.69 -1.67 4.98
N THR A 133 -26.60 -1.85 4.21
CA THR A 133 -25.64 -0.78 3.92
C THR A 133 -26.29 0.32 3.08
N ASP A 134 -27.07 -0.04 2.06
CA ASP A 134 -27.73 0.93 1.17
C ASP A 134 -28.75 1.77 1.94
N LYS A 135 -29.55 1.12 2.79
CA LYS A 135 -30.50 1.80 3.70
C LYS A 135 -29.78 2.75 4.67
N ARG A 136 -28.61 2.38 5.19
CA ARG A 136 -27.84 3.20 6.14
C ARG A 136 -27.19 4.41 5.44
N LEU A 137 -26.68 4.20 4.24
CA LEU A 137 -25.98 5.23 3.47
C LEU A 137 -26.93 6.28 2.89
N GLY A 138 -28.09 5.87 2.36
CA GLY A 138 -29.08 6.78 1.78
C GLY A 138 -28.50 7.60 0.63
N SER A 139 -28.75 8.91 0.60
CA SER A 139 -28.30 9.81 -0.48
C SER A 139 -26.80 10.12 -0.50
N LEU A 140 -26.04 9.71 0.54
CA LEU A 140 -24.62 10.05 0.63
C LEU A 140 -23.79 9.45 -0.51
N VAL A 141 -24.18 8.28 -1.00
CA VAL A 141 -23.52 7.63 -2.14
C VAL A 141 -23.76 8.47 -3.40
N ASP A 142 -25.00 8.81 -3.70
CA ASP A 142 -25.35 9.64 -4.87
C ASP A 142 -24.67 11.02 -4.85
N GLU A 143 -24.57 11.64 -3.67
CA GLU A 143 -23.88 12.92 -3.49
C GLU A 143 -22.38 12.80 -3.73
N TYR A 144 -21.75 11.73 -3.22
CA TYR A 144 -20.34 11.46 -3.44
C TYR A 144 -20.05 11.13 -4.91
N GLU A 145 -20.91 10.33 -5.54
CA GLU A 145 -20.79 9.98 -6.96
C GLU A 145 -20.81 11.22 -7.85
N LYS A 146 -21.71 12.18 -7.59
CA LYS A 146 -21.77 13.46 -8.34
C LYS A 146 -20.52 14.32 -8.19
N LEU A 147 -19.81 14.22 -7.06
CA LEU A 147 -18.61 15.01 -6.77
C LEU A 147 -17.33 14.41 -7.37
N VAL A 148 -17.31 13.09 -7.57
CA VAL A 148 -16.12 12.36 -8.02
C VAL A 148 -16.21 11.95 -9.47
N TYR A 149 -17.37 11.43 -9.89
CA TYR A 149 -17.56 10.92 -11.24
C TYR A 149 -18.18 12.00 -12.12
N LEU A 150 -17.53 12.27 -13.25
CA LEU A 150 -18.15 13.02 -14.34
C LEU A 150 -19.33 12.19 -14.88
N THR A 151 -20.39 12.86 -15.34
CA THR A 151 -21.66 12.23 -15.74
C THR A 151 -21.53 11.14 -16.82
N ASP A 152 -20.41 11.15 -17.56
CA ASP A 152 -20.09 10.18 -18.62
C ASP A 152 -19.10 9.09 -18.19
N TYR A 153 -18.88 8.90 -16.87
CA TYR A 153 -17.95 7.91 -16.35
C TYR A 153 -18.49 6.48 -16.53
N ASN A 154 -17.76 5.66 -17.28
CA ASN A 154 -18.18 4.31 -17.61
C ASN A 154 -17.63 3.30 -16.59
N PHE A 155 -18.44 2.92 -15.60
CA PHE A 155 -18.09 1.94 -14.55
C PHE A 155 -17.71 0.55 -15.11
N GLN A 156 -18.14 0.23 -16.33
CA GLN A 156 -17.87 -1.06 -16.99
C GLN A 156 -16.72 -0.99 -18.00
N GLY A 157 -15.86 0.03 -17.91
CA GLY A 157 -14.65 0.16 -18.70
C GLY A 157 -13.68 -0.98 -18.38
N LYS A 158 -13.73 -2.04 -19.19
CA LYS A 158 -12.69 -3.08 -19.31
C LYS A 158 -11.32 -2.45 -19.09
N THR A 159 -10.54 -3.05 -18.18
CA THR A 159 -9.11 -2.82 -18.06
C THR A 159 -8.51 -2.73 -19.46
N THR A 160 -8.22 -1.51 -19.92
CA THR A 160 -7.34 -1.31 -21.06
C THR A 160 -6.02 -1.90 -20.61
N ASN A 161 -5.72 -3.08 -21.13
CA ASN A 161 -4.47 -3.79 -20.96
C ASN A 161 -3.34 -2.76 -20.90
N PHE A 162 -2.66 -2.69 -19.75
CA PHE A 162 -1.34 -2.09 -19.70
C PHE A 162 -0.52 -2.77 -20.81
N PRO A 163 0.05 -2.02 -21.78
CA PRO A 163 0.96 -2.62 -22.71
C PRO A 163 2.16 -3.13 -21.91
N LEU A 164 2.33 -4.44 -21.90
CA LEU A 164 3.61 -5.07 -21.60
C LEU A 164 4.58 -4.52 -22.64
N ASP A 165 5.53 -3.71 -22.19
CA ASP A 165 6.57 -3.11 -23.02
C ASP A 165 7.59 -4.21 -23.41
N ASP A 166 7.21 -5.01 -24.41
CA ASP A 166 8.11 -5.87 -25.17
C ASP A 166 8.76 -5.02 -26.28
N GLU A 167 9.83 -4.30 -25.96
CA GLU A 167 10.74 -3.76 -26.97
C GLU A 167 12.19 -4.20 -26.74
N VAL A 168 12.44 -5.48 -26.99
CA VAL A 168 13.77 -5.95 -27.42
C VAL A 168 13.90 -5.73 -28.93
N SER A 169 14.80 -4.80 -29.28
CA SER A 169 15.48 -4.66 -30.59
C SER A 169 14.70 -4.10 -31.78
N ARG A 170 14.84 -2.78 -32.01
CA ARG A 170 15.16 -2.23 -33.34
C ARG A 170 15.99 -0.94 -33.23
N LYS A 171 17.26 -1.05 -33.66
CA LYS A 171 18.23 0.06 -33.77
C LYS A 171 17.69 1.20 -34.67
N LYS A 172 17.23 2.29 -34.06
CA LYS A 172 17.28 3.64 -34.65
C LYS A 172 17.79 4.60 -33.58
N ARG A 173 18.76 5.45 -33.97
CA ARG A 173 19.50 6.38 -33.11
C ARG A 173 18.54 7.19 -32.21
N PRO A 174 18.75 7.26 -30.89
CA PRO A 174 17.86 8.02 -30.03
C PRO A 174 18.14 9.52 -30.22
N LYS A 175 17.09 10.28 -30.57
CA LYS A 175 17.06 11.72 -30.33
C LYS A 175 16.82 11.90 -28.84
N VAL A 176 17.88 12.05 -28.07
CA VAL A 176 17.82 12.25 -26.62
C VAL A 176 17.43 13.70 -26.36
N LYS A 177 16.12 13.96 -26.17
CA LYS A 177 15.67 15.20 -25.54
C LYS A 177 15.99 15.08 -24.05
N VAL A 178 16.97 15.83 -23.56
CA VAL A 178 17.22 15.89 -22.11
C VAL A 178 16.13 16.77 -21.49
N PRO A 179 15.29 16.25 -20.57
CA PRO A 179 14.28 17.04 -19.88
C PRO A 179 14.93 18.08 -18.95
N GLU A 180 14.30 19.25 -18.81
CA GLU A 180 14.84 20.39 -18.04
C GLU A 180 15.11 20.07 -16.56
N GLU A 181 14.41 19.08 -16.01
CA GLU A 181 14.58 18.59 -14.64
C GLU A 181 15.92 17.86 -14.43
N GLU A 182 16.37 17.09 -15.43
CA GLU A 182 17.70 16.45 -15.38
C GLU A 182 18.80 17.50 -15.48
N LEU A 183 18.62 18.54 -16.29
CA LEU A 183 19.57 19.66 -16.40
C LEU A 183 19.71 20.41 -15.07
N ARG A 184 18.59 20.73 -14.39
CA ARG A 184 18.61 21.33 -13.05
C ARG A 184 19.33 20.44 -12.02
N ALA A 185 19.07 19.13 -12.04
CA ALA A 185 19.73 18.18 -11.14
C ALA A 185 21.25 18.09 -11.39
N HIS A 186 21.69 18.25 -12.65
CA HIS A 186 23.10 18.30 -13.00
C HIS A 186 23.79 19.62 -12.60
N ILE A 187 23.05 20.75 -12.55
CA ILE A 187 23.51 22.05 -12.04
C ILE A 187 23.73 21.97 -10.53
N GLY A 188 22.75 21.47 -9.78
CA GLY A 188 22.86 21.30 -8.33
C GLY A 188 23.99 20.35 -7.90
N LYS A 189 24.36 19.38 -8.75
CA LYS A 189 25.46 18.43 -8.49
C LYS A 189 26.83 18.89 -9.02
N GLY A 190 26.92 20.09 -9.62
CA GLY A 190 28.18 20.63 -10.17
C GLY A 190 28.80 19.79 -11.29
N MET A 191 27.98 18.97 -11.99
CA MET A 191 28.47 17.99 -12.98
C MET A 191 28.30 18.43 -14.45
N LEU A 192 27.91 19.68 -14.74
CA LEU A 192 27.74 20.12 -16.13
C LEU A 192 29.02 20.04 -16.96
N GLY A 193 30.20 20.20 -16.35
CA GLY A 193 31.49 20.12 -17.05
C GLY A 193 31.75 18.76 -17.72
N LYS A 194 31.06 17.70 -17.26
CA LYS A 194 31.17 16.32 -17.78
C LYS A 194 30.17 16.02 -18.90
N LEU A 195 29.20 16.90 -19.16
CA LEU A 195 28.27 16.74 -20.28
C LEU A 195 28.99 17.00 -21.62
N THR A 196 28.69 16.15 -22.60
CA THR A 196 29.31 16.26 -23.93
C THR A 196 28.73 17.46 -24.69
N VAL A 197 29.57 18.13 -25.48
CA VAL A 197 29.21 19.34 -26.26
C VAL A 197 27.95 19.18 -27.14
N PRO A 198 27.63 18.01 -27.72
CA PRO A 198 26.38 17.81 -28.46
C PRO A 198 25.12 17.97 -27.59
N MET A 199 25.15 17.50 -26.33
CA MET A 199 24.02 17.60 -25.40
C MET A 199 23.79 19.04 -24.94
N LEU A 200 24.87 19.80 -24.73
CA LEU A 200 24.81 21.23 -24.37
C LEU A 200 24.32 22.11 -25.53
N LYS A 201 24.66 21.75 -26.78
CA LYS A 201 24.21 22.47 -27.98
C LYS A 201 22.75 22.21 -28.36
N GLU A 202 22.18 21.08 -27.97
CA GLU A 202 20.73 20.83 -28.14
C GLU A 202 19.88 21.62 -27.13
N ALA A 203 20.41 21.89 -25.93
CA ALA A 203 19.75 22.74 -24.93
C ALA A 203 19.92 24.24 -25.22
N CYS A 204 21.11 24.68 -25.61
CA CYS A 204 21.39 26.07 -26.00
C CYS A 204 21.87 26.10 -27.45
N ARG A 205 21.01 26.62 -28.35
CA ARG A 205 21.28 26.66 -29.78
C ARG A 205 22.52 27.53 -30.08
N ALA A 206 23.66 26.85 -30.24
CA ALA A 206 24.99 27.32 -30.67
C ALA A 206 25.83 28.16 -29.66
N GLY A 207 27.11 27.80 -29.52
CA GLY A 207 28.11 28.48 -28.67
C GLY A 207 29.34 27.60 -28.37
N ARG A 208 30.41 28.19 -27.80
CA ARG A 208 31.58 27.44 -27.26
C ARG A 208 31.19 26.78 -25.94
N LYS A 209 31.86 25.67 -25.56
CA LYS A 209 31.49 24.87 -24.37
C LYS A 209 31.37 25.70 -23.09
N GLN A 210 32.26 26.68 -22.88
CA GLN A 210 32.24 27.56 -21.71
C GLN A 210 31.00 28.47 -21.68
N GLU A 211 30.66 29.09 -22.81
CA GLU A 211 29.53 30.02 -22.95
C GLU A 211 28.17 29.32 -22.73
N LEU A 212 28.06 28.05 -23.16
CA LEU A 212 26.85 27.24 -22.96
C LEU A 212 26.67 26.84 -21.49
N LEU A 213 27.77 26.63 -20.76
CA LEU A 213 27.74 26.35 -19.32
C LEU A 213 27.31 27.58 -18.55
N ASP A 214 27.86 28.76 -18.89
CA ASP A 214 27.52 30.01 -18.24
C ASP A 214 26.06 30.42 -18.55
N ALA A 215 25.59 30.23 -19.79
CA ALA A 215 24.21 30.51 -20.18
C ALA A 215 23.19 29.61 -19.47
N LEU A 216 23.48 28.31 -19.33
CA LEU A 216 22.62 27.38 -18.58
C LEU A 216 22.64 27.67 -17.08
N THR A 217 23.79 28.06 -16.53
CA THR A 217 23.89 28.37 -15.10
C THR A 217 23.09 29.63 -14.77
N ASN A 218 23.11 30.64 -15.65
CA ASN A 218 22.32 31.87 -15.49
C ASN A 218 20.82 31.66 -15.70
N HIS A 219 20.40 30.88 -16.70
CA HIS A 219 18.97 30.62 -16.99
C HIS A 219 18.24 29.84 -15.89
N PHE A 220 18.96 29.12 -15.04
CA PHE A 220 18.37 28.34 -13.93
C PHE A 220 18.71 28.92 -12.54
N GLN A 221 19.40 30.06 -12.48
CA GLN A 221 19.68 30.82 -11.24
C GLN A 221 18.74 32.02 -11.02
N GLU A 222 18.03 32.48 -12.06
CA GLU A 222 16.80 33.29 -11.92
C GLU A 222 15.60 32.40 -11.58
#